data_AF-A0A3D5L434-F1
#
_entry.id   AF-A0A3D5L434-F1
#
_cell.length_a   1.000
_cell.length_b   1.000
_cell.length_c   1.000
_cell.angle_alpha   90.00
_cell.angle_beta   90.00
_cell.angle_gamma   90.00
#
_symmetry.space_group_name_H-M   'P 1'
#
loop_
_entity.id
_entity.type
_entity.pdbx_description
1 polymer ?
#
loop_
_entity_poly.entity_id
_entity_poly.type
_entity_poly.pdbx_seq_one_letter_code
_entity_poly.pdbx_strand_id
1 'polypeptide(L)' 'ISIDIPNNRLDLEVSDEELAERRKAWKPRKPKITTGYLARYQALVTSGNRGAILELPKELDPEQGE' A
#
# COMPACT_ATOMS: atom_id res chain seq x y z
N ILE A 1 11.15 -16.78 -5.47
CA ILE A 1 10.37 -16.31 -4.29
C ILE A 1 10.38 -17.47 -3.32
N SER A 2 10.81 -17.24 -2.09
CA SER A 2 10.85 -18.26 -1.05
C SER A 2 9.73 -18.02 -0.03
N ILE A 3 9.05 -19.09 0.38
CA ILE A 3 7.94 -19.08 1.34
C ILE A 3 8.31 -20.00 2.49
N ASP A 4 8.44 -19.44 3.69
CA ASP A 4 8.76 -20.16 4.92
C ASP A 4 7.60 -19.98 5.91
N ILE A 5 6.66 -20.92 5.88
CA ILE A 5 5.46 -20.91 6.74
C ILE A 5 5.84 -21.05 8.22
N PRO A 6 6.69 -22.01 8.64
CA PRO A 6 7.06 -22.14 10.05
C PRO A 6 7.65 -20.87 10.66
N ASN A 7 8.42 -20.10 9.89
CA ASN A 7 9.05 -18.86 10.36
C ASN A 7 8.28 -17.58 9.97
N ASN A 8 7.08 -17.70 9.40
CA ASN A 8 6.26 -16.58 8.91
C ASN A 8 7.01 -15.61 7.97
N ARG A 9 7.86 -16.13 7.07
CA ARG A 9 8.71 -15.32 6.20
C ARG A 9 8.36 -15.51 4.72
N LEU A 10 8.38 -14.40 4.00
CA LEU A 10 8.22 -14.35 2.55
C LEU A 10 9.37 -13.52 1.97
N ASP A 11 10.30 -14.18 1.28
CA ASP A 11 11.49 -13.55 0.74
C ASP A 11 11.45 -13.47 -0.78
N LEU A 12 11.91 -12.35 -1.32
CA LEU A 12 12.18 -12.20 -2.74
C LEU A 12 13.65 -12.56 -2.99
N GLU A 13 13.90 -13.57 -3.82
CA GLU A 13 15.26 -14.04 -4.17
C GLU A 13 15.91 -13.13 -5.21
N VAL A 14 16.07 -11.86 -4.86
CA VAL A 14 16.67 -10.81 -5.67
C VAL A 14 17.55 -9.98 -4.74
N SER A 15 18.72 -9.53 -5.21
CA SER A 15 19.62 -8.74 -4.38
C SER A 15 19.04 -7.35 -4.06
N ASP A 16 19.53 -6.74 -2.98
CA ASP A 16 19.08 -5.42 -2.55
C ASP A 16 19.39 -4.33 -3.58
N GLU A 17 20.50 -4.46 -4.32
CA GLU A 17 20.90 -3.53 -5.37
C GLU A 17 19.89 -3.54 -6.54
N GLU A 18 19.53 -4.74 -7.02
CA GLU A 18 18.54 -4.89 -8.09
C GLU A 18 17.15 -4.42 -7.63
N LEU A 19 16.78 -4.68 -6.37
CA LEU A 19 15.55 -4.14 -5.79
C LEU A 19 15.57 -2.61 -5.71
N ALA A 20 16.70 -2.00 -5.37
CA ALA A 20 16.85 -0.55 -5.32
C ALA A 20 16.70 0.06 -6.72
N GLU A 21 17.33 -0.52 -7.75
CA GLU A 21 17.18 -0.07 -9.13
C GLU A 21 15.74 -0.18 -9.64
N ARG A 22 15.05 -1.30 -9.34
CA ARG A 22 13.62 -1.45 -9.68
C ARG A 22 12.73 -0.43 -9.00
N ARG A 23 13.00 -0.09 -7.72
CA ARG A 23 12.26 0.95 -7.00
C ARG A 23 12.44 2.32 -7.64
N LYS A 24 13.63 2.66 -8.14
CA LYS A 24 13.87 3.92 -8.87
C LYS A 24 13.05 4.01 -10.16
N ALA A 25 12.88 2.89 -10.86
CA ALA A 25 12.10 2.82 -12.10
C ALA A 25 10.58 2.69 -11.88
N TRP A 26 10.15 2.37 -10.67
CA TRP A 26 8.75 2.08 -10.38
C TRP A 26 7.86 3.33 -10.48
N LYS A 27 6.72 3.19 -11.14
CA LYS A 27 5.70 4.24 -11.26
C LYS A 27 4.33 3.68 -10.84
N PRO A 28 3.56 4.39 -9.99
CA PRO A 28 2.21 3.99 -9.64
C PRO A 28 1.34 3.80 -10.89
N ARG A 29 0.60 2.69 -10.95
CA ARG A 29 -0.34 2.43 -12.04
C ARG A 29 -1.59 3.29 -11.83
N LYS A 30 -2.13 3.85 -12.92
CA LYS A 30 -3.43 4.54 -12.85
C LYS A 30 -4.54 3.54 -12.47
N PRO A 31 -5.41 3.89 -11.52
CA PRO A 31 -6.57 3.07 -11.18
C PRO A 31 -7.47 2.85 -12.40
N LYS A 32 -8.04 1.66 -12.53
CA LYS A 32 -8.99 1.33 -13.61
C LYS A 32 -10.34 2.05 -13.45
N ILE A 33 -10.71 2.35 -12.20
CA ILE A 33 -11.97 2.98 -11.84
C ILE A 33 -11.62 4.21 -11.02
N THR A 34 -12.02 5.38 -11.51
CA THR A 34 -11.69 6.69 -10.93
C THR A 34 -12.92 7.46 -10.48
N THR A 35 -14.11 6.85 -10.58
CA THR A 35 -15.39 7.47 -10.19
C THR A 35 -16.22 6.55 -9.29
N GLY A 36 -17.27 7.12 -8.69
CA GLY A 36 -18.23 6.38 -7.87
C GLY A 36 -17.67 5.86 -6.55
N TYR A 37 -18.29 4.80 -6.03
CA TYR A 37 -17.97 4.28 -4.70
C TYR A 37 -16.53 3.74 -4.60
N LEU A 38 -16.01 3.13 -5.66
CA LEU A 38 -14.65 2.59 -5.66
C LEU A 38 -13.57 3.69 -5.65
N ALA A 39 -13.85 4.85 -6.25
CA ALA A 39 -12.97 6.01 -6.13
C ALA A 39 -12.92 6.53 -4.70
N ARG A 40 -14.08 6.62 -4.03
CA ARG A 40 -14.16 6.98 -2.60
C ARG A 40 -13.42 5.97 -1.73
N TYR A 41 -13.62 4.68 -1.96
CA TYR A 41 -12.95 3.62 -1.20
C TYR A 41 -11.43 3.71 -1.37
N GLN A 42 -10.93 3.81 -2.59
CA GLN A 42 -9.50 3.95 -2.88
C GLN A 42 -8.88 5.15 -2.15
N ALA A 43 -9.60 6.27 -2.05
CA ALA A 43 -9.11 7.47 -1.41
C ALA A 43 -9.02 7.37 0.12
N LEU A 44 -9.76 6.45 0.76
CA LEU A 44 -9.94 6.41 2.21
C LEU A 44 -9.41 5.13 2.86
N VAL A 45 -9.27 4.04 2.10
CA VAL A 45 -8.89 2.74 2.66
C VAL A 45 -7.44 2.73 3.13
N THR A 46 -7.22 2.23 4.33
CA THR A 46 -5.90 1.98 4.90
C THR A 46 -5.30 0.66 4.41
N SER A 47 -4.03 0.41 4.71
CA SER A 47 -3.35 -0.83 4.34
C SER A 47 -3.95 -2.06 5.05
N GLY A 48 -3.83 -3.25 4.45
CA GLY A 48 -4.36 -4.48 5.03
C GLY A 48 -3.76 -4.84 6.40
N ASN A 49 -2.49 -4.50 6.64
CA ASN A 49 -1.87 -4.66 7.97
C ASN A 49 -2.46 -3.71 9.03
N ARG A 50 -3.15 -2.63 8.62
CA ARG A 50 -3.92 -1.71 9.47
C ARG A 50 -5.41 -2.06 9.49
N GLY A 51 -5.81 -3.22 8.95
CA GLY A 51 -7.18 -3.70 8.97
C GLY A 51 -8.06 -3.20 7.81
N ALA A 52 -7.50 -2.48 6.83
CA ALA A 52 -8.24 -1.95 5.67
C ALA A 52 -9.50 -1.12 6.04
N ILE A 53 -9.44 -0.41 7.17
CA ILE A 53 -10.48 0.52 7.59
C ILE A 53 -10.45 1.80 6.75
N LEU A 54 -11.56 2.55 6.76
CA LEU A 54 -11.64 3.86 6.12
C LEU A 54 -11.22 4.94 7.12
N GLU A 55 -10.26 5.77 6.74
CA GLU A 55 -9.73 6.88 7.54
C GLU A 55 -9.77 8.15 6.68
N LEU A 56 -10.14 9.28 7.28
CA LEU A 56 -10.06 10.56 6.57
C LEU A 56 -8.58 10.96 6.41
N PRO A 57 -8.20 11.65 5.33
CA PRO A 57 -6.89 12.26 5.24
C PRO A 57 -6.64 13.15 6.46
N LYS A 58 -5.43 13.14 7.02
CA LYS A 58 -5.09 13.88 8.23
C LYS A 58 -5.38 15.38 8.11
N GLU A 59 -5.32 15.92 6.89
CA GLU A 59 -5.62 17.32 6.62
C GLU A 59 -7.12 17.66 6.75
N LEU A 60 -7.99 16.65 6.83
CA LEU A 60 -9.44 16.76 6.85
C LEU A 60 -10.08 16.11 8.09
N ASP A 61 -9.27 15.55 8.99
CA ASP A 61 -9.74 14.96 10.24
C ASP A 61 -9.68 16.01 11.37
N PRO A 62 -10.83 16.53 11.83
CA PRO A 62 -10.87 17.54 12.88
C PRO A 62 -10.47 17.01 14.27
N GLU A 63 -10.36 15.69 14.47
CA GLU A 63 -10.01 15.07 15.75
C GLU A 63 -8.51 14.72 15.89
N GLN A 64 -7.76 14.63 14.78
CA GLN A 64 -6.33 14.26 14.77
C GLN A 64 -5.37 15.42 14.46
N GLY A 65 -5.84 16.67 14.60
CA GLY A 65 -5.03 17.87 14.41
C GLY A 65 -4.25 18.29 15.66
N GLU A 66 -3.19 17.55 16.01
CA GLU A 66 -2.01 18.04 16.75
C GLU A 66 -0.77 17.19 16.44
#